data_AF-A0A9D0AC79-F1
#
_entry.id   AF-A0A9D0AC79-F1
#
_cell.length_a   1.000
_cell.length_b   1.000
_cell.length_c   1.000
_cell.angle_alpha   90.00
_cell.angle_beta   90.00
_cell.angle_gamma   90.00
#
_symmetry.space_group_name_H-M   'P 1'
#
loop_
_entity.id
_entity.type
_entity.pdbx_description
1 polymer ?
#
loop_
_entity_poly.entity_id
_entity_poly.type
_entity_poly.pdbx_seq_one_letter_code
_entity_poly.pdbx_strand_id
1 'polypeptide(L)'
;MYQPLLPIVKPLVFEGKSGILHITHKYDDSARLFVREGIIEQVETLHLQGKQAAATCARWVNISTSFDEGDPGEYTSDPAIDTNDLLSFLEKSSKNIAIIQKKISDDQAVFKIDADKLNKAQKLSAEDLKIALLFDGKRTIEEVLGQAGKSELAVLTHTCRLIMAGVAEQITKKKDILSQPDREALLGALDEKLTTLVGPAGAILVEDAFEKIGSEPETLAQSEVGPLFEEIKVMLDDDEKEDFAAWAKKFL
;
A
#
# COMPACT_ATOMS: atom_id res chain seq x y z
N MET A 1 -4.03 7.33 4.08
CA MET A 1 -3.94 7.09 5.54
C MET A 1 -5.14 6.24 5.92
N TYR A 2 -4.93 5.11 6.63
CA TYR A 2 -6.02 4.19 6.94
C TYR A 2 -7.07 4.81 7.86
N GLN A 3 -8.34 4.67 7.50
CA GLN A 3 -9.47 5.23 8.20
C GLN A 3 -10.46 4.11 8.59
N PRO A 4 -10.60 3.80 9.89
CA PRO A 4 -11.61 2.85 10.35
C PRO A 4 -13.02 3.45 10.25
N LEU A 5 -14.04 2.60 10.06
CA LEU A 5 -15.45 3.01 10.04
C LEU A 5 -16.01 3.37 11.41
N LEU A 6 -15.49 2.78 12.49
CA LEU A 6 -16.04 2.94 13.84
C LEU A 6 -16.22 4.42 14.27
N PRO A 7 -15.22 5.32 14.12
CA PRO A 7 -15.34 6.71 14.55
C PRO A 7 -16.43 7.49 13.81
N ILE A 8 -16.87 7.00 12.64
CA ILE A 8 -17.91 7.62 11.80
C ILE A 8 -19.28 7.07 12.19
N VAL A 9 -19.40 5.74 12.33
CA VAL A 9 -20.66 5.07 12.65
C VAL A 9 -21.09 5.30 14.10
N LYS A 10 -20.12 5.35 15.02
CA LYS A 10 -20.38 5.45 16.46
C LYS A 10 -21.19 6.71 16.83
N PRO A 11 -20.82 7.94 16.40
CA PRO A 11 -21.65 9.12 16.65
C PRO A 11 -23.07 9.00 16.13
N LEU A 12 -23.27 8.46 14.92
CA LEU A 12 -24.61 8.31 14.32
C LEU A 12 -25.54 7.46 15.19
N VAL A 13 -25.02 6.38 15.76
CA VAL A 13 -25.75 5.50 16.68
C VAL A 13 -26.04 6.18 18.01
N PHE A 14 -25.03 6.77 18.65
CA PHE A 14 -25.17 7.32 20.00
C PHE A 14 -25.93 8.66 20.06
N GLU A 15 -25.92 9.44 18.98
CA GLU A 15 -26.68 10.68 18.85
C GLU A 15 -28.11 10.46 18.33
N GLY A 16 -28.47 9.21 18.00
CA GLY A 16 -29.82 8.88 17.52
C GLY A 16 -30.11 9.45 16.12
N LYS A 17 -29.12 9.52 15.24
CA LYS A 17 -29.27 10.09 13.90
C LYS A 17 -30.12 9.19 13.00
N SER A 18 -30.78 9.81 12.02
CA SER A 18 -31.52 9.14 10.96
C SER A 18 -31.00 9.59 9.59
N GLY A 19 -30.80 8.65 8.68
CA GLY A 19 -30.30 8.92 7.34
C GLY A 19 -29.53 7.76 6.72
N ILE A 20 -28.79 8.06 5.66
CA ILE A 20 -28.01 7.07 4.91
C ILE A 20 -26.54 7.48 4.95
N LEU A 21 -25.69 6.60 5.48
CA LEU A 21 -24.25 6.72 5.39
C LEU A 21 -23.77 6.03 4.12
N HIS A 22 -23.24 6.83 3.19
CA HIS A 22 -22.56 6.38 1.99
C HIS A 22 -21.09 6.14 2.31
N ILE A 23 -20.59 4.97 1.92
CA ILE A 23 -19.20 4.57 2.12
C ILE A 23 -18.64 4.20 0.75
N THR A 24 -17.59 4.88 0.32
CA THR A 24 -16.87 4.58 -0.92
C THR A 24 -15.51 4.01 -0.58
N HIS A 25 -15.17 2.85 -1.14
CA HIS A 25 -13.88 2.21 -1.02
C HIS A 25 -12.97 2.64 -2.17
N LYS A 26 -11.65 2.73 -1.94
CA LYS A 26 -10.66 3.15 -2.95
C LYS A 26 -10.71 2.32 -4.25
N TYR A 27 -11.11 1.05 -4.17
CA TYR A 27 -11.12 0.11 -5.30
C TYR A 27 -12.51 -0.01 -5.96
N ASP A 28 -13.22 1.12 -6.07
CA ASP A 28 -14.54 1.25 -6.73
C ASP A 28 -15.68 0.38 -6.16
N ASP A 29 -15.53 -0.11 -4.93
CA ASP A 29 -16.65 -0.71 -4.18
C ASP A 29 -17.37 0.37 -3.37
N SER A 30 -18.67 0.19 -3.14
CA SER A 30 -19.47 1.14 -2.38
C SER A 30 -20.48 0.43 -1.50
N ALA A 31 -20.81 1.07 -0.38
CA ALA A 31 -21.81 0.59 0.55
C ALA A 31 -22.72 1.71 1.03
N ARG A 32 -23.93 1.31 1.41
CA ARG A 32 -24.92 2.16 2.07
C ARG A 32 -25.28 1.53 3.41
N LEU A 33 -25.28 2.36 4.44
CA LEU A 33 -25.65 1.97 5.79
C LEU A 33 -26.82 2.85 6.24
N PHE A 34 -27.95 2.21 6.48
CA PHE A 34 -29.22 2.88 6.80
C PHE A 34 -29.36 2.97 8.31
N VAL A 35 -29.52 4.19 8.82
CA VAL A 35 -29.68 4.47 10.24
C VAL A 35 -31.02 5.14 10.48
N ARG A 36 -31.76 4.67 11.48
CA ARG A 36 -33.00 5.29 11.95
C ARG A 36 -32.95 5.41 13.47
N GLU A 37 -32.99 6.63 13.97
CA GLU A 37 -32.95 6.93 15.41
C GLU A 37 -31.77 6.24 16.13
N GLY A 38 -30.62 6.17 15.44
CA GLY A 38 -29.42 5.49 15.93
C GLY A 38 -29.40 3.97 15.78
N ILE A 39 -30.47 3.36 15.28
CA ILE A 39 -30.53 1.92 14.98
C ILE A 39 -30.09 1.71 13.53
N ILE A 40 -29.15 0.79 13.34
CA ILE A 40 -28.70 0.38 12.01
C ILE A 40 -29.61 -0.73 11.54
N GLU A 41 -30.46 -0.40 10.56
CA GLU A 41 -31.49 -1.33 10.09
C GLU A 41 -30.98 -2.19 8.94
N GLN A 42 -30.12 -1.63 8.08
CA GLN A 42 -29.58 -2.34 6.93
C GLN A 42 -28.17 -1.85 6.56
N VAL A 43 -27.38 -2.78 6.03
CA VAL A 43 -26.13 -2.49 5.34
C VAL A 43 -26.17 -3.20 4.01
N GLU A 44 -25.78 -2.52 2.94
CA GLU A 44 -25.69 -3.11 1.62
C GLU A 44 -24.45 -2.62 0.89
N THR A 45 -23.88 -3.50 0.08
CA THR A 45 -22.87 -3.17 -0.92
C THR A 45 -23.46 -3.39 -2.31
N LEU A 46 -22.67 -3.23 -3.37
CA LEU A 46 -23.11 -3.55 -4.73
C LEU A 46 -23.64 -4.99 -4.90
N HIS A 47 -23.14 -5.94 -4.10
CA HIS A 47 -23.40 -7.37 -4.27
C HIS A 47 -23.88 -8.11 -3.02
N LEU A 48 -23.80 -7.48 -1.84
CA LEU A 48 -24.08 -8.12 -0.56
C LEU A 48 -25.07 -7.28 0.25
N GLN A 49 -25.78 -7.93 1.18
CA GLN A 49 -26.70 -7.27 2.10
C GLN A 49 -26.54 -7.81 3.53
N GLY A 50 -27.06 -7.04 4.49
CA GLY A 50 -27.10 -7.36 5.91
C GLY A 50 -25.72 -7.65 6.51
N LYS A 51 -25.63 -8.75 7.26
CA LYS A 51 -24.42 -9.13 8.00
C LYS A 51 -23.19 -9.36 7.10
N GLN A 52 -23.37 -9.83 5.87
CA GLN A 52 -22.27 -10.05 4.95
C GLN A 52 -21.70 -8.73 4.42
N ALA A 53 -22.58 -7.80 4.02
CA ALA A 53 -22.19 -6.45 3.61
C ALA A 53 -21.44 -5.73 4.75
N ALA A 54 -22.02 -5.76 5.95
CA ALA A 54 -21.41 -5.23 7.17
C ALA A 54 -20.00 -5.79 7.43
N ALA A 55 -19.83 -7.12 7.35
CA ALA A 55 -18.54 -7.76 7.55
C ALA A 55 -17.52 -7.36 6.48
N THR A 56 -17.95 -7.13 5.25
CA THR A 56 -17.11 -6.63 4.14
C THR A 56 -16.68 -5.19 4.40
N CYS A 57 -17.61 -4.28 4.69
CA CYS A 57 -17.31 -2.87 4.98
C CYS A 57 -16.37 -2.73 6.18
N ALA A 58 -16.54 -3.55 7.22
CA ALA A 58 -15.68 -3.55 8.40
C ALA A 58 -14.20 -3.89 8.09
N ARG A 59 -13.89 -4.42 6.89
CA ARG A 59 -12.54 -4.77 6.44
C ARG A 59 -11.93 -3.73 5.49
N TRP A 60 -12.69 -2.70 5.11
CA TRP A 60 -12.17 -1.61 4.30
C TRP A 60 -11.36 -0.67 5.19
N VAL A 61 -10.16 -0.28 4.71
CA VAL A 61 -9.29 0.63 5.47
C VAL A 61 -8.96 1.92 4.72
N ASN A 62 -9.21 1.95 3.40
CA ASN A 62 -9.12 3.15 2.58
C ASN A 62 -10.52 3.53 2.08
N ILE A 63 -11.24 4.33 2.88
CA ILE A 63 -12.64 4.72 2.64
C ILE A 63 -12.80 6.24 2.59
N SER A 64 -13.83 6.69 1.90
CA SER A 64 -14.44 8.01 2.08
C SER A 64 -15.92 7.84 2.43
N THR A 65 -16.47 8.79 3.18
CA THR A 65 -17.85 8.69 3.65
C THR A 65 -18.60 10.02 3.53
N SER A 66 -19.89 9.95 3.22
CA SER A 66 -20.83 11.06 3.30
C SER A 66 -22.13 10.61 3.97
N PHE A 67 -22.76 11.48 4.74
CA PHE A 67 -24.00 11.16 5.45
C PHE A 67 -25.12 12.10 4.99
N ASP A 68 -26.17 11.50 4.45
CA ASP A 68 -27.38 12.22 4.03
C ASP A 68 -28.42 12.09 5.14
N GLU A 69 -28.60 13.17 5.92
CA GLU A 69 -29.53 13.23 7.04
C GLU A 69 -30.99 13.33 6.55
N GLY A 70 -31.87 12.52 7.14
CA GLY A 70 -33.27 12.45 6.73
C GLY A 70 -33.92 11.11 7.05
N ASP A 71 -35.10 10.88 6.49
CA ASP A 71 -35.73 9.56 6.55
C ASP A 71 -35.01 8.63 5.56
N PRO A 72 -34.43 7.50 6.00
CA PRO A 72 -33.77 6.55 5.12
C PRO A 72 -34.72 5.87 4.11
N GLY A 73 -36.03 6.10 4.21
CA GLY A 73 -37.05 5.56 3.31
C GLY A 73 -37.52 4.16 3.70
N GLU A 74 -38.28 3.51 2.82
CA GLU A 74 -38.72 2.11 2.96
C GLU A 74 -37.69 1.14 2.37
N TYR A 75 -37.28 0.13 3.12
CA TYR A 75 -36.40 -0.96 2.67
C TYR A 75 -37.07 -2.33 2.82
N THR A 76 -36.61 -3.26 1.99
CA THR A 76 -37.16 -4.60 1.85
C THR A 76 -36.77 -5.50 3.02
N SER A 77 -37.69 -6.39 3.38
CA SER A 77 -37.64 -7.23 4.58
C SER A 77 -36.45 -8.20 4.60
N ASP A 78 -35.49 -7.91 5.48
CA ASP A 78 -34.44 -8.76 6.10
C ASP A 78 -33.44 -9.53 5.20
N PRO A 79 -32.14 -9.50 5.55
CA PRO A 79 -31.67 -9.79 6.91
C PRO A 79 -31.13 -8.57 7.68
N ALA A 80 -31.73 -8.31 8.84
CA ALA A 80 -31.35 -7.31 9.81
C ALA A 80 -29.94 -7.61 10.31
N ILE A 81 -29.17 -6.54 10.47
CA ILE A 81 -27.97 -6.60 11.29
C ILE A 81 -28.30 -6.03 12.66
N ASP A 82 -27.97 -6.77 13.72
CA ASP A 82 -28.00 -6.19 15.05
C ASP A 82 -26.95 -5.07 15.16
N THR A 83 -27.36 -3.90 15.63
CA THR A 83 -26.48 -2.73 15.73
C THR A 83 -25.27 -3.00 16.62
N ASN A 84 -25.46 -3.76 17.71
CA ASN A 84 -24.36 -4.10 18.62
C ASN A 84 -23.38 -5.10 18.00
N ASP A 85 -23.89 -6.06 17.22
CA ASP A 85 -23.06 -6.96 16.41
C ASP A 85 -22.17 -6.15 15.45
N LEU A 86 -22.74 -5.18 14.72
CA LEU A 86 -21.95 -4.33 13.82
C LEU A 86 -20.90 -3.54 14.59
N LEU A 87 -21.29 -2.83 15.66
CA LEU A 87 -20.35 -2.05 16.46
C LEU A 87 -19.22 -2.93 16.99
N SER A 88 -19.53 -4.16 17.41
CA SER A 88 -18.52 -5.13 17.85
C SER A 88 -17.55 -5.53 16.74
N PHE A 89 -18.02 -5.70 15.50
CA PHE A 89 -17.14 -5.93 14.35
C PHE A 89 -16.25 -4.73 14.07
N LEU A 90 -16.84 -3.52 14.05
CA LEU A 90 -16.14 -2.28 13.80
C LEU A 90 -15.08 -1.98 14.88
N GLU A 91 -15.35 -2.30 16.14
CA GLU A 91 -14.39 -2.19 17.24
C GLU A 91 -13.19 -3.11 17.07
N LYS A 92 -13.41 -4.37 16.72
CA LYS A 92 -12.33 -5.33 16.46
C LYS A 92 -11.48 -4.86 15.27
N SER A 93 -12.10 -4.47 14.17
CA SER A 93 -11.40 -3.96 12.99
C SER A 93 -10.64 -2.67 13.30
N SER A 94 -11.25 -1.72 14.03
CA SER A 94 -10.61 -0.45 14.38
C SER A 94 -9.36 -0.64 15.25
N LYS A 95 -9.40 -1.56 16.22
CA LYS A 95 -8.21 -1.93 17.01
C LYS A 95 -7.09 -2.51 16.13
N ASN A 96 -7.44 -3.39 15.19
CA ASN A 96 -6.47 -3.96 14.26
C ASN A 96 -5.86 -2.90 13.34
N ILE A 97 -6.69 -2.02 12.77
CA ILE A 97 -6.26 -0.90 11.91
C ILE A 97 -5.31 0.02 12.69
N ALA A 98 -5.61 0.34 13.95
CA ALA A 98 -4.74 1.19 14.77
C ALA A 98 -3.36 0.55 15.04
N ILE A 99 -3.28 -0.78 15.12
CA ILE A 99 -1.99 -1.49 15.24
C ILE A 99 -1.24 -1.45 13.90
N ILE A 100 -1.94 -1.74 12.80
CA ILE A 100 -1.39 -1.71 11.44
C ILE A 100 -0.82 -0.33 11.14
N GLN A 101 -1.56 0.73 11.40
CA GLN A 101 -1.20 2.11 11.08
C GLN A 101 0.05 2.61 11.82
N LYS A 102 0.41 1.98 12.96
CA LYS A 102 1.67 2.24 13.67
C LYS A 102 2.89 1.62 13.01
N LYS A 103 2.70 0.61 12.16
CA LYS A 103 3.76 -0.17 11.51
C LYS A 103 3.82 0.03 10.00
N ILE A 104 2.67 0.32 9.41
CA ILE A 104 2.45 0.51 7.99
C ILE A 104 1.73 1.85 7.86
N SER A 105 2.47 2.90 7.52
CA SER A 105 1.92 4.25 7.46
C SER A 105 1.23 4.55 6.12
N ASP A 106 1.59 3.82 5.07
CA ASP A 106 1.20 4.08 3.67
C ASP A 106 1.05 2.76 2.89
N ASP A 107 0.08 2.71 1.96
CA ASP A 107 -0.11 1.59 1.03
C ASP A 107 0.94 1.58 -0.09
N GLN A 108 1.69 2.68 -0.25
CA GLN A 108 2.86 2.78 -1.11
C GLN A 108 4.15 2.28 -0.47
N ALA A 109 4.10 1.75 0.75
CA ALA A 109 5.27 1.20 1.41
C ALA A 109 5.72 -0.10 0.73
N VAL A 110 7.04 -0.22 0.57
CA VAL A 110 7.70 -1.40 -0.01
C VAL A 110 8.41 -2.16 1.10
N PHE A 111 8.20 -3.47 1.12
CA PHE A 111 8.78 -4.37 2.11
C PHE A 111 9.63 -5.43 1.43
N LYS A 112 10.74 -5.78 2.08
CA LYS A 112 11.57 -6.94 1.72
C LYS A 112 11.55 -7.97 2.83
N ILE A 113 11.54 -9.22 2.41
CA ILE A 113 11.60 -10.36 3.32
C ILE A 113 13.04 -10.82 3.49
N ASP A 114 13.44 -10.99 4.74
CA ASP A 114 14.67 -11.68 5.11
C ASP A 114 14.41 -13.19 5.12
N ALA A 115 14.91 -13.89 4.10
CA ALA A 115 14.70 -15.32 3.91
C ALA A 115 15.28 -16.16 5.06
N ASP A 116 16.40 -15.74 5.66
CA ASP A 116 17.02 -16.45 6.77
C ASP A 116 16.17 -16.33 8.04
N LYS A 117 15.60 -15.15 8.29
CA LYS A 117 14.66 -14.95 9.39
C LYS A 117 13.32 -15.64 9.15
N LEU A 118 12.82 -15.65 7.90
CA LEU A 118 11.60 -16.34 7.50
C LEU A 118 11.69 -17.84 7.80
N ASN A 119 12.79 -18.49 7.41
CA ASN A 119 13.02 -19.93 7.64
C ASN A 119 13.13 -20.30 9.13
N LYS A 120 13.54 -19.35 9.98
CA LYS A 120 13.65 -19.54 11.44
C LYS A 120 12.36 -19.21 12.18
N ALA A 121 11.38 -18.59 11.52
CA ALA A 121 10.16 -18.12 12.15
C ALA A 121 9.15 -19.26 12.38
N GLN A 122 9.15 -19.83 13.57
CA GLN A 122 8.27 -20.97 13.93
C GLN A 122 6.79 -20.60 14.11
N LYS A 123 6.43 -19.32 14.20
CA LYS A 123 5.08 -18.84 14.55
C LYS A 123 4.27 -18.27 13.36
N LEU A 124 4.79 -18.37 12.14
CA LEU A 124 4.10 -17.88 10.95
C LEU A 124 3.13 -18.93 10.41
N SER A 125 1.93 -18.49 10.06
CA SER A 125 0.93 -19.34 9.39
C SER A 125 1.24 -19.49 7.90
N ALA A 126 0.60 -20.46 7.26
CA ALA A 126 0.70 -20.64 5.81
C ALA A 126 0.25 -19.39 5.02
N GLU A 127 -0.71 -18.62 5.55
CA GLU A 127 -1.13 -17.36 4.93
C GLU A 127 -0.07 -16.26 5.07
N ASP A 128 0.60 -16.18 6.22
CA ASP A 128 1.71 -15.25 6.42
C ASP A 128 2.85 -15.55 5.43
N LEU A 129 3.16 -16.84 5.20
CA LEU A 129 4.17 -17.25 4.23
C LEU A 129 3.77 -16.89 2.79
N LYS A 130 2.51 -17.10 2.40
CA LYS A 130 2.01 -16.72 1.07
C LYS A 130 2.15 -15.22 0.82
N ILE A 131 1.78 -14.40 1.80
CA ILE A 131 1.94 -12.95 1.71
C ILE A 131 3.43 -12.56 1.70
N ALA A 132 4.26 -13.21 2.50
CA ALA A 132 5.71 -12.97 2.49
C ALA A 132 6.32 -13.19 1.10
N LEU A 133 5.93 -14.26 0.39
CA LEU A 133 6.42 -14.56 -0.95
C LEU A 133 6.04 -13.52 -2.02
N LEU A 134 5.06 -12.65 -1.75
CA LEU A 134 4.69 -11.56 -2.64
C LEU A 134 5.57 -10.32 -2.45
N PHE A 135 6.30 -10.22 -1.34
CA PHE A 135 7.20 -9.11 -1.04
C PHE A 135 8.60 -9.42 -1.54
N ASP A 136 8.93 -8.88 -2.72
CA ASP A 136 10.23 -9.00 -3.39
C ASP A 136 11.17 -7.82 -3.13
N GLY A 137 10.76 -6.87 -2.28
CA GLY A 137 11.49 -5.61 -2.07
C GLY A 137 11.24 -4.56 -3.16
N LYS A 138 10.33 -4.82 -4.12
CA LYS A 138 9.98 -3.89 -5.20
C LYS A 138 8.51 -3.51 -5.18
N ARG A 139 7.63 -4.47 -4.87
CA ARG A 139 6.18 -4.27 -4.85
C ARG A 139 5.72 -3.46 -3.65
N THR A 140 4.83 -2.51 -3.90
CA THR A 140 4.10 -1.81 -2.84
C THR A 140 3.06 -2.72 -2.21
N ILE A 141 2.57 -2.35 -1.04
CA ILE A 141 1.40 -3.01 -0.45
C ILE A 141 0.21 -2.98 -1.41
N GLU A 142 -0.03 -1.88 -2.12
CA GLU A 142 -1.09 -1.80 -3.13
C GLU A 142 -0.95 -2.83 -4.25
N GLU A 143 0.26 -3.04 -4.77
CA GLU A 143 0.52 -4.06 -5.79
C GLU A 143 0.34 -5.48 -5.23
N VAL A 144 0.77 -5.71 -3.98
CA VAL A 144 0.57 -6.99 -3.28
C VAL A 144 -0.91 -7.26 -3.00
N LEU A 145 -1.69 -6.23 -2.67
CA LEU A 145 -3.13 -6.32 -2.44
C LEU A 145 -3.86 -6.86 -3.68
N GLY A 146 -3.52 -6.36 -4.87
CA GLY A 146 -4.10 -6.82 -6.13
C GLY A 146 -3.83 -8.29 -6.45
N GLN A 147 -2.72 -8.85 -5.94
CA GLN A 147 -2.28 -10.22 -6.25
C GLN A 147 -2.65 -11.24 -5.16
N ALA A 148 -2.84 -10.79 -3.92
CA ALA A 148 -3.06 -11.68 -2.78
C ALA A 148 -4.41 -12.42 -2.81
N GLY A 149 -5.40 -11.91 -3.55
CA GLY A 149 -6.77 -12.48 -3.59
C GLY A 149 -7.47 -12.47 -2.23
N LYS A 150 -7.10 -11.52 -1.36
CA LYS A 150 -7.56 -11.40 0.03
C LYS A 150 -8.06 -9.97 0.28
N SER A 151 -8.90 -9.80 1.30
CA SER A 151 -9.36 -8.47 1.70
C SER A 151 -8.17 -7.61 2.17
N GLU A 152 -8.29 -6.30 1.96
CA GLU A 152 -7.27 -5.31 2.29
C GLU A 152 -6.74 -5.43 3.73
N LEU A 153 -7.65 -5.43 4.71
CA LEU A 153 -7.30 -5.60 6.12
C LEU A 153 -6.57 -6.92 6.41
N ALA A 154 -6.86 -8.00 5.68
CA ALA A 154 -6.20 -9.28 5.89
C ALA A 154 -4.74 -9.23 5.46
N VAL A 155 -4.47 -8.73 4.25
CA VAL A 155 -3.09 -8.54 3.74
C VAL A 155 -2.29 -7.67 4.70
N LEU A 156 -2.84 -6.51 5.08
CA LEU A 156 -2.19 -5.61 6.04
C LEU A 156 -1.93 -6.26 7.41
N THR A 157 -2.86 -7.11 7.88
CA THR A 157 -2.69 -7.86 9.13
C THR A 157 -1.53 -8.86 9.02
N HIS A 158 -1.45 -9.61 7.93
CA HIS A 158 -0.35 -10.56 7.69
C HIS A 158 0.99 -9.82 7.55
N THR A 159 1.04 -8.73 6.78
CA THR A 159 2.23 -7.88 6.66
C THR A 159 2.68 -7.36 8.04
N CYS A 160 1.75 -6.89 8.87
CA CYS A 160 2.06 -6.43 10.22
C CYS A 160 2.65 -7.54 11.10
N ARG A 161 2.15 -8.78 10.98
CA ARG A 161 2.73 -9.95 11.68
C ARG A 161 4.14 -10.27 11.22
N LEU A 162 4.41 -10.19 9.90
CA LEU A 162 5.75 -10.38 9.35
C LEU A 162 6.73 -9.34 9.88
N ILE A 163 6.31 -8.07 9.97
CA ILE A 163 7.10 -6.99 10.58
C ILE A 163 7.35 -7.28 12.07
N MET A 164 6.31 -7.67 12.82
CA MET A 164 6.43 -7.98 14.25
C MET A 164 7.32 -9.20 14.52
N ALA A 165 7.38 -10.15 13.58
CA ALA A 165 8.29 -11.29 13.63
C ALA A 165 9.75 -10.92 13.25
N GLY A 166 9.99 -9.68 12.81
CA GLY A 166 11.30 -9.22 12.34
C GLY A 166 11.69 -9.78 10.98
N VAL A 167 10.73 -10.36 10.25
CA VAL A 167 10.95 -11.05 8.96
C VAL A 167 10.79 -10.09 7.78
N ALA A 168 9.88 -9.12 7.91
CA ALA A 168 9.69 -8.06 6.92
C ALA A 168 10.31 -6.75 7.40
N GLU A 169 11.11 -6.14 6.54
CA GLU A 169 11.71 -4.83 6.77
C GLU A 169 11.19 -3.85 5.72
N GLN A 170 10.78 -2.66 6.18
CA GLN A 170 10.34 -1.60 5.29
C GLN A 170 11.58 -0.96 4.66
N ILE A 171 11.73 -1.06 3.34
CA ILE A 171 12.84 -0.44 2.63
C ILE A 171 12.53 1.02 2.31
N THR A 172 11.26 1.33 1.99
CA THR A 172 10.88 2.69 1.55
C THR A 172 9.53 3.12 2.14
N LYS A 173 9.43 4.38 2.58
CA LYS A 173 8.20 4.96 3.16
C LYS A 173 7.17 5.41 2.13
N LYS A 174 7.61 5.69 0.91
CA LYS A 174 6.81 6.08 -0.23
C LYS A 174 7.63 5.72 -1.45
N LYS A 175 7.04 5.03 -2.44
CA LYS A 175 7.67 4.78 -3.73
C LYS A 175 8.01 6.16 -4.34
N ASP A 176 9.24 6.67 -4.15
CA ASP A 176 9.77 7.78 -4.96
C ASP A 176 10.43 7.18 -6.20
N ILE A 177 9.82 6.12 -6.74
CA ILE A 177 10.22 5.53 -8.00
C ILE A 177 9.88 6.56 -9.05
N LEU A 178 10.91 6.89 -9.85
CA LEU A 178 10.75 7.79 -10.97
C LEU A 178 9.56 7.33 -11.82
N SER A 179 8.72 8.29 -12.20
CA SER A 179 7.63 8.00 -13.13
C SER A 179 8.23 7.37 -14.39
N GLN A 180 7.50 6.48 -15.07
CA GLN A 180 8.02 5.82 -16.27
C GLN A 180 8.60 6.83 -17.29
N PRO A 181 7.93 7.97 -17.59
CA PRO A 181 8.50 9.00 -18.46
C PRO A 181 9.82 9.58 -17.96
N ASP A 182 9.90 9.92 -16.67
CA ASP A 182 11.12 10.52 -16.09
C ASP A 182 12.28 9.52 -16.07
N ARG A 183 11.96 8.25 -15.82
CA ARG A 183 12.93 7.16 -15.80
C ARG A 183 13.48 6.84 -17.17
N GLU A 184 12.62 6.75 -18.18
CA GLU A 184 13.04 6.56 -19.57
C GLU A 184 13.89 7.74 -20.06
N ALA A 185 13.50 8.98 -19.70
CA ALA A 185 14.28 10.18 -20.02
C ALA A 185 15.66 10.18 -19.35
N LEU A 186 15.74 9.81 -18.07
CA LEU A 186 16.99 9.72 -17.33
C LEU A 186 17.91 8.64 -17.90
N LEU A 187 17.40 7.42 -18.10
CA LEU A 187 18.18 6.28 -18.60
C LEU A 187 18.63 6.51 -20.04
N GLY A 188 17.79 7.10 -20.90
CA GLY A 188 18.18 7.48 -22.25
C GLY A 188 19.28 8.54 -22.25
N ALA A 189 19.18 9.57 -21.40
CA ALA A 189 20.21 10.59 -21.28
C ALA A 189 21.52 10.03 -20.70
N LEU A 190 21.43 9.06 -19.77
CA LEU A 190 22.58 8.38 -19.19
C LEU A 190 23.32 7.52 -20.23
N ASP A 191 22.57 6.74 -21.02
CA ASP A 191 23.11 5.91 -22.10
C ASP A 191 23.81 6.76 -23.17
N GLU A 192 23.20 7.88 -23.59
CA GLU A 192 23.80 8.82 -24.55
C GLU A 192 25.11 9.41 -24.00
N LYS A 193 25.10 9.83 -22.72
CA LYS A 193 26.28 10.41 -22.08
C LYS A 193 27.41 9.40 -21.95
N LEU A 194 27.13 8.18 -21.51
CA LEU A 194 28.14 7.15 -21.36
C LEU A 194 28.65 6.63 -22.69
N THR A 195 27.78 6.50 -23.70
CA THR A 195 28.20 6.18 -25.07
C THR A 195 29.16 7.24 -25.64
N THR A 196 28.96 8.52 -25.28
CA THR A 196 29.87 9.60 -25.69
C THR A 196 31.21 9.55 -24.97
N LEU A 197 31.22 9.18 -23.68
CA LEU A 197 32.43 9.14 -22.86
C LEU A 197 33.28 7.89 -23.13
N VAL A 198 32.67 6.71 -22.98
CA VAL A 198 33.36 5.41 -22.96
C VAL A 198 32.96 4.51 -24.12
N GLY A 199 32.15 5.00 -25.05
CA GLY A 199 31.67 4.21 -26.19
C GLY A 199 30.70 3.08 -25.76
N PRO A 200 30.64 1.97 -26.50
CA PRO A 200 29.68 0.89 -26.25
C PRO A 200 29.87 0.17 -24.91
N ALA A 201 30.98 0.40 -24.21
CA ALA A 201 31.19 -0.10 -22.84
C ALA A 201 30.27 0.58 -21.81
N GLY A 202 29.66 1.73 -22.15
CA GLY A 202 28.76 2.47 -21.27
C GLY A 202 27.59 1.62 -20.76
N ALA A 203 27.02 0.77 -21.61
CA ALA A 203 25.92 -0.12 -21.21
C ALA A 203 26.34 -1.10 -20.10
N ILE A 204 27.57 -1.61 -20.16
CA ILE A 204 28.12 -2.52 -19.13
C ILE A 204 28.31 -1.77 -17.81
N LEU A 205 28.78 -0.53 -17.85
CA LEU A 205 28.94 0.28 -16.63
C LEU A 205 27.61 0.56 -15.92
N VAL A 206 26.53 0.76 -16.71
CA VAL A 206 25.18 0.95 -16.16
C VAL A 206 24.70 -0.34 -15.49
N GLU A 207 24.85 -1.49 -16.16
CA GLU A 207 24.50 -2.79 -15.58
C GLU A 207 25.25 -3.07 -14.27
N ASP A 208 26.58 -2.90 -14.27
CA ASP A 208 27.42 -3.10 -13.08
C ASP A 208 27.05 -2.13 -11.95
N ALA A 209 26.72 -0.88 -12.26
CA ALA A 209 26.30 0.10 -11.27
C ALA A 209 24.95 -0.26 -10.64
N PHE A 210 23.99 -0.73 -11.43
CA PHE A 210 22.70 -1.23 -10.93
C PHE A 210 22.88 -2.45 -10.02
N GLU A 211 23.74 -3.39 -10.41
CA GLU A 211 24.04 -4.56 -9.57
C GLU A 211 24.64 -4.14 -8.22
N LYS A 212 25.56 -3.17 -8.21
CA LYS A 212 26.21 -2.69 -6.98
C LYS A 212 25.27 -1.95 -6.04
N ILE A 213 24.38 -1.11 -6.56
CA ILE A 213 23.38 -0.41 -5.73
C ILE A 213 22.20 -1.32 -5.35
N GLY A 214 22.13 -2.52 -5.94
CA GLY A 214 21.06 -3.50 -5.69
C GLY A 214 19.69 -3.04 -6.20
N SER A 215 19.66 -2.25 -7.28
CA SER A 215 18.44 -1.73 -7.90
C SER A 215 18.35 -2.19 -9.37
N GLU A 216 17.21 -1.97 -9.99
CA GLU A 216 16.97 -2.28 -11.41
C GLU A 216 16.53 -1.03 -12.17
N PRO A 217 16.81 -0.94 -13.49
CA PRO A 217 16.41 0.20 -14.31
C PRO A 217 14.91 0.50 -14.25
N GLU A 218 14.07 -0.52 -14.06
CA GLU A 218 12.61 -0.41 -14.02
C GLU A 218 12.08 0.10 -12.67
N THR A 219 12.89 0.00 -11.61
CA THR A 219 12.51 0.33 -10.23
C THR A 219 13.32 1.46 -9.63
N LEU A 220 14.10 2.17 -10.45
CA LEU A 220 14.98 3.25 -9.99
C LEU A 220 14.21 4.34 -9.24
N ALA A 221 14.57 4.55 -7.98
CA ALA A 221 14.04 5.63 -7.15
C ALA A 221 14.87 6.93 -7.25
N GLN A 222 14.23 8.07 -7.03
CA GLN A 222 14.89 9.39 -7.02
C GLN A 222 16.05 9.42 -6.00
N SER A 223 15.87 8.77 -4.84
CA SER A 223 16.92 8.64 -3.82
C SER A 223 18.10 7.75 -4.26
N GLU A 224 17.90 6.89 -5.26
CA GLU A 224 18.91 5.97 -5.79
C GLU A 224 19.69 6.56 -6.98
N VAL A 225 19.21 7.66 -7.58
CA VAL A 225 19.90 8.35 -8.69
C VAL A 225 21.30 8.82 -8.29
N GLY A 226 21.44 9.40 -7.09
CA GLY A 226 22.74 9.82 -6.56
C GLY A 226 23.72 8.65 -6.39
N PRO A 227 23.36 7.59 -5.62
CA PRO A 227 24.15 6.38 -5.52
C PRO A 227 24.53 5.75 -6.87
N LEU A 228 23.59 5.68 -7.82
CA LEU A 228 23.85 5.16 -9.17
C LEU A 228 24.97 5.96 -9.86
N PHE A 229 24.90 7.29 -9.83
CA PHE A 229 25.91 8.14 -10.45
C PHE A 229 27.27 8.04 -9.78
N GLU A 230 27.33 7.93 -8.45
CA GLU A 230 28.61 7.74 -7.76
C GLU A 230 29.25 6.39 -8.12
N GLU A 231 28.48 5.31 -8.23
CA GLU A 231 29.02 4.02 -8.67
C GLU A 231 29.56 4.06 -10.10
N ILE A 232 28.82 4.69 -11.03
CA ILE A 232 29.29 4.87 -12.41
C ILE A 232 30.59 5.68 -12.42
N LYS A 233 30.65 6.78 -11.67
CA LYS A 233 31.83 7.64 -11.57
C LYS A 233 33.06 6.91 -11.03
N VAL A 234 32.90 5.96 -10.11
CA VAL A 234 34.02 5.15 -9.60
C VAL A 234 34.64 4.29 -10.70
N MET A 235 33.87 3.92 -11.72
CA MET A 235 34.29 3.04 -12.81
C MET A 235 34.86 3.78 -14.04
N LEU A 236 34.74 5.11 -14.08
CA LEU A 236 35.29 5.95 -15.14
C LEU A 236 36.77 6.30 -14.89
N ASP A 237 37.47 6.75 -15.92
CA ASP A 237 38.81 7.34 -15.78
C ASP A 237 38.74 8.80 -15.26
N ASP A 238 39.85 9.34 -14.75
CA ASP A 238 39.84 10.63 -14.03
C ASP A 238 39.35 11.80 -14.90
N ASP A 239 39.71 11.80 -16.18
CA ASP A 239 39.30 12.78 -17.18
C ASP A 239 37.78 12.69 -17.51
N GLU A 240 37.21 11.49 -17.45
CA GLU A 240 35.79 11.23 -17.71
C GLU A 240 34.92 11.54 -16.48
N LYS A 241 35.45 11.35 -15.27
CA LYS A 241 34.76 11.60 -14.01
C LYS A 241 34.30 13.03 -13.86
N GLU A 242 35.14 14.01 -14.23
CA GLU A 242 34.79 15.42 -14.08
C GLU A 242 33.64 15.81 -15.01
N ASP A 243 33.69 15.37 -16.27
CA ASP A 243 32.64 15.62 -17.25
C ASP A 243 31.32 14.91 -16.86
N PHE A 244 31.41 13.64 -16.43
CA PHE A 244 30.25 12.91 -15.95
C PHE A 244 29.62 13.58 -14.71
N ALA A 245 30.42 13.98 -13.73
CA ALA A 245 29.93 14.64 -12.52
C ALA A 245 29.28 16.00 -12.81
N ALA A 246 29.82 16.77 -13.77
CA ALA A 246 29.22 18.03 -14.19
C ALA A 246 27.85 17.82 -14.88
N TRP A 247 27.72 16.75 -15.67
CA TRP A 247 26.45 16.37 -16.28
C TRP A 247 25.43 15.84 -15.26
N ALA A 248 25.85 14.97 -14.34
CA ALA A 248 25.02 14.34 -13.33
C ALA A 248 24.32 15.33 -12.40
N LYS A 249 24.96 16.47 -12.10
CA LYS A 249 24.37 17.58 -11.32
C LYS A 249 23.07 18.16 -11.88
N LYS A 250 22.71 17.87 -13.13
CA LYS A 250 21.45 18.32 -13.73
C LYS A 250 20.24 17.49 -13.28
N PHE A 251 20.48 16.34 -12.67
CA PHE A 251 19.47 15.35 -12.29
C PHE A 251 19.42 15.08 -10.77
N LEU A 252 20.30 15.75 -10.01
CA LEU A 252 20.39 15.74 -8.55
C LEU A 252 19.90 17.08 -7.97
#